data_AF-A0ABD3NHV0-F1
#
_entry.id   AF-A0ABD3NHV0-F1
#
_cell.length_a   1.000
_cell.length_b   1.000
_cell.length_c   1.000
_cell.angle_alpha   90.00
_cell.angle_beta   90.00
_cell.angle_gamma   90.00
#
_symmetry.space_group_name_H-M   'P 1'
#
loop_
_entity.id
_entity.type
_entity.pdbx_description
1 polymer ?
#
loop_
_entity_poly.entity_id
_entity_poly.type
_entity_poly.pdbx_seq_one_letter_code
_entity_poly.pdbx_strand_id
1 'polypeptide(L)'
;MGIGNPAPLGLLAFGMTTMLLMYVDMGWVEGEFQEMVIGYAFFYGGLCQLLAGIFELLRGSTFPFAVFGSYGAFWMGWGFAHLMYEADEFTFGGDYSNGKTAWLIQWGLLTFCFWVVSLRKNVCLMLVLGLLSWTFFLLAAANASGSDGVKKAAGAIGFLTAIAAWYTAMAEIVNEEWGRHVLPGLRPLHAPERIAISKDSIIKRADYDSKSKTLFLQFRGMQIKTRQDVLAIKEGVEEVIKSTGESRVHVVVDYADVVLLDDIASDYWDMVNGLQNNYYLSAKRFHISSFGTNKSRNLMRDPVELLLYRGRTGIDPSGIVKSV
;
A
#
# COMPACT_ATOMS: atom_id res chain seq x y z
N MET A 1 15.58 -10.04 -5.63
CA MET A 1 14.21 -10.37 -6.05
C MET A 1 13.30 -9.37 -5.35
N GLY A 2 12.51 -8.58 -6.08
CA GLY A 2 11.57 -7.65 -5.45
C GLY A 2 10.44 -8.42 -4.76
N ILE A 3 9.99 -7.94 -3.60
CA ILE A 3 8.80 -8.48 -2.94
C ILE A 3 7.59 -7.93 -3.72
N GLY A 4 6.67 -8.81 -4.16
CA GLY A 4 5.44 -8.41 -4.86
C GLY A 4 4.54 -7.49 -4.01
N ASN A 5 3.48 -6.93 -4.60
CA ASN A 5 2.51 -6.11 -3.88
C ASN A 5 1.48 -6.99 -3.12
N PRO A 6 1.46 -7.00 -1.77
CA PRO A 6 0.54 -7.82 -1.00
C PRO A 6 -0.83 -7.15 -0.78
N ALA A 7 -0.97 -5.83 -1.01
CA ALA A 7 -2.21 -5.10 -0.75
C ALA A 7 -3.46 -5.65 -1.49
N PRO A 8 -3.38 -6.10 -2.77
CA PRO A 8 -4.53 -6.68 -3.44
C PRO A 8 -5.05 -7.94 -2.75
N LEU A 9 -4.16 -8.78 -2.22
CA LEU A 9 -4.55 -9.97 -1.47
C LEU A 9 -5.31 -9.59 -0.19
N GLY A 10 -4.80 -8.61 0.56
CA GLY A 10 -5.45 -8.12 1.78
C GLY A 10 -6.84 -7.53 1.51
N LEU A 11 -6.98 -6.78 0.42
CA LEU A 11 -8.25 -6.19 -0.02
C LEU A 11 -9.26 -7.24 -0.51
N LEU A 12 -8.81 -8.26 -1.26
CA LEU A 12 -9.67 -9.36 -1.70
C LEU A 12 -10.13 -10.23 -0.53
N ALA A 13 -9.22 -10.57 0.39
CA ALA A 13 -9.51 -11.30 1.61
C ALA A 13 -10.60 -10.63 2.43
N PHE A 14 -10.43 -9.32 2.66
CA PHE A 14 -11.42 -8.48 3.31
C PHE A 14 -12.74 -8.41 2.55
N GLY A 15 -12.68 -8.04 1.27
CA GLY A 15 -13.85 -7.79 0.43
C GLY A 15 -14.73 -9.02 0.29
N MET A 16 -14.14 -10.19 0.00
CA MET A 16 -14.88 -11.45 -0.09
C MET A 16 -15.58 -11.82 1.21
N THR A 17 -14.84 -11.81 2.31
CA THR A 17 -15.39 -12.21 3.62
C THR A 17 -16.50 -11.26 4.05
N THR A 18 -16.32 -9.95 3.83
CA THR A 18 -17.36 -8.94 4.08
C THR A 18 -18.57 -9.18 3.19
N MET A 19 -18.39 -9.42 1.90
CA MET A 19 -19.48 -9.64 0.95
C MET A 19 -20.39 -10.80 1.38
N LEU A 20 -19.80 -11.92 1.81
CA LEU A 20 -20.53 -13.09 2.28
C LEU A 20 -21.34 -12.79 3.56
N LEU A 21 -20.76 -12.09 4.54
CA LEU A 21 -21.49 -11.68 5.74
C LEU A 21 -22.67 -10.76 5.40
N MET A 22 -22.47 -9.83 4.45
CA MET A 22 -23.49 -8.87 4.08
C MET A 22 -24.65 -9.52 3.30
N TYR A 23 -24.43 -10.64 2.61
CA TYR A 23 -25.52 -11.44 2.04
C TYR A 23 -26.47 -11.95 3.14
N VAL A 24 -25.93 -12.38 4.27
CA VAL A 24 -26.71 -12.81 5.44
C VAL A 24 -27.45 -11.61 6.04
N ASP A 25 -26.77 -10.47 6.25
CA ASP A 25 -27.39 -9.29 6.86
C ASP A 25 -28.48 -8.64 6.00
N MET A 26 -28.38 -8.74 4.67
CA MET A 26 -29.42 -8.31 3.74
C MET A 26 -30.56 -9.33 3.57
N GLY A 27 -30.38 -10.57 4.04
CA GLY A 27 -31.33 -11.67 3.86
C GLY A 27 -31.39 -12.20 2.42
N TRP A 28 -30.29 -12.11 1.67
CA TRP A 28 -30.18 -12.71 0.32
C TRP A 28 -29.92 -14.21 0.38
N VAL A 29 -29.43 -14.69 1.52
CA VAL A 29 -29.19 -16.10 1.84
C VAL A 29 -29.77 -16.40 3.22
N GLU A 30 -30.01 -17.68 3.49
CA GLU A 30 -30.50 -18.15 4.78
C GLU A 30 -29.45 -17.97 5.89
N GLY A 31 -29.91 -17.97 7.13
CA GLY A 31 -29.06 -17.70 8.30
C GLY A 31 -27.95 -18.73 8.48
N GLU A 32 -28.19 -20.00 8.13
CA GLU A 32 -27.18 -21.07 8.21
C GLU A 32 -25.96 -20.80 7.30
N PHE A 33 -26.10 -19.96 6.27
CA PHE A 33 -24.96 -19.57 5.43
C PHE A 33 -23.85 -18.87 6.23
N GLN A 34 -24.18 -18.32 7.41
CA GLN A 34 -23.20 -17.70 8.31
C GLN A 34 -22.09 -18.68 8.74
N GLU A 35 -22.36 -19.98 8.80
CA GLU A 35 -21.34 -21.01 9.11
C GLU A 35 -20.20 -21.02 8.08
N MET A 36 -20.52 -20.79 6.79
CA MET A 36 -19.50 -20.65 5.75
C MET A 36 -18.65 -19.39 5.95
N VAL A 37 -19.28 -18.31 6.44
CA VAL A 37 -18.60 -17.04 6.73
C VAL A 37 -17.56 -17.24 7.83
N ILE A 38 -17.80 -18.09 8.83
CA ILE A 38 -16.83 -18.41 9.89
C ILE A 38 -15.53 -18.98 9.29
N GLY A 39 -15.62 -19.89 8.32
CA GLY A 39 -14.45 -20.43 7.62
C GLY A 39 -13.64 -19.34 6.89
N TYR A 40 -14.34 -18.45 6.18
CA TYR A 40 -13.69 -17.30 5.52
C TYR A 40 -13.08 -16.33 6.53
N ALA A 41 -13.74 -16.11 7.67
CA ALA A 41 -13.28 -15.24 8.73
C ALA A 41 -11.96 -15.74 9.35
N PHE A 42 -11.75 -17.04 9.48
CA PHE A 42 -10.47 -17.57 9.95
C PHE A 42 -9.37 -17.53 8.89
N PHE A 43 -9.66 -18.03 7.69
CA PHE A 43 -8.59 -18.32 6.72
C PHE A 43 -8.35 -17.18 5.74
N TYR A 44 -9.41 -16.57 5.20
CA TYR A 44 -9.25 -15.56 4.16
C TYR A 44 -9.26 -14.15 4.75
N GLY A 45 -10.42 -13.66 5.21
CA GLY A 45 -10.52 -12.38 5.91
C GLY A 45 -9.65 -12.30 7.16
N GLY A 46 -9.34 -13.43 7.80
CA GLY A 46 -8.45 -13.51 8.95
C GLY A 46 -6.97 -13.65 8.59
N LEU A 47 -6.54 -14.90 8.40
CA LEU A 47 -5.13 -15.25 8.22
C LEU A 47 -4.51 -14.65 6.95
N CYS A 48 -5.12 -14.81 5.79
CA CYS A 48 -4.57 -14.23 4.55
C CYS A 48 -4.46 -12.71 4.64
N GLN A 49 -5.46 -12.03 5.22
CA GLN A 49 -5.41 -10.59 5.41
C GLN A 49 -4.31 -10.17 6.40
N LEU A 50 -4.16 -10.88 7.52
CA LEU A 50 -3.07 -10.65 8.47
C LEU A 50 -1.69 -10.82 7.82
N LEU A 51 -1.51 -11.88 7.02
CA LEU A 51 -0.27 -12.13 6.28
C LEU A 51 0.01 -11.00 5.29
N ALA A 52 -0.99 -10.53 4.54
CA ALA A 52 -0.85 -9.36 3.67
C ALA A 52 -0.37 -8.13 4.44
N GLY A 53 -0.91 -7.89 5.64
CA GLY A 53 -0.42 -6.85 6.55
C GLY A 53 1.04 -7.03 6.94
N ILE A 54 1.45 -8.23 7.33
CA ILE A 54 2.85 -8.52 7.69
C ILE A 54 3.78 -8.25 6.50
N PHE A 55 3.40 -8.65 5.29
CA PHE A 55 4.19 -8.36 4.08
C PHE A 55 4.24 -6.86 3.76
N GLU A 56 3.19 -6.10 4.03
CA GLU A 56 3.24 -4.64 3.95
C GLU A 56 4.22 -4.02 4.95
N LEU A 57 4.27 -4.55 6.18
CA LEU A 57 5.26 -4.11 7.17
C LEU A 57 6.68 -4.40 6.70
N LEU A 58 6.93 -5.57 6.12
CA LEU A 58 8.23 -5.94 5.53
C LEU A 58 8.61 -5.05 4.34
N ARG A 59 7.63 -4.51 3.61
CA ARG A 59 7.82 -3.49 2.56
C ARG A 59 8.03 -2.07 3.11
N GLY A 60 7.87 -1.86 4.43
CA GLY A 60 8.01 -0.56 5.10
C GLY A 60 6.71 0.24 5.22
N SER A 61 5.57 -0.34 4.84
CA SER A 61 4.29 0.37 4.82
C SER A 61 3.51 0.23 6.15
N THR A 62 3.64 1.20 7.06
CA THR A 62 2.92 1.17 8.35
C THR A 62 1.40 1.22 8.22
N PHE A 63 0.87 2.07 7.34
CA PHE A 63 -0.58 2.27 7.21
C PHE A 63 -1.33 1.00 6.78
N PRO A 64 -1.00 0.35 5.65
CA PRO A 64 -1.70 -0.86 5.24
C PRO A 64 -1.38 -2.06 6.15
N PHE A 65 -0.22 -2.11 6.82
CA PHE A 65 0.01 -3.07 7.91
C PHE A 65 -1.02 -2.89 9.04
N ALA A 66 -1.20 -1.66 9.53
CA ALA A 66 -2.16 -1.38 10.59
C ALA A 66 -3.59 -1.75 10.15
N VAL A 67 -3.98 -1.37 8.93
CA VAL A 67 -5.29 -1.69 8.36
C VAL A 67 -5.49 -3.20 8.22
N PHE A 68 -4.66 -3.89 7.43
CA PHE A 68 -4.84 -5.32 7.16
C PHE A 68 -4.59 -6.19 8.38
N GLY A 69 -3.61 -5.85 9.22
CA GLY A 69 -3.35 -6.54 10.47
C GLY A 69 -4.51 -6.43 11.45
N SER A 70 -5.10 -5.24 11.61
CA SER A 70 -6.28 -5.04 12.46
C SER A 70 -7.50 -5.77 11.94
N TYR A 71 -7.82 -5.70 10.64
CA TYR A 71 -9.00 -6.38 10.10
C TYR A 71 -8.84 -7.90 9.99
N GLY A 72 -7.61 -8.40 9.79
CA GLY A 72 -7.31 -9.82 9.95
C GLY A 72 -7.59 -10.31 11.37
N ALA A 73 -7.18 -9.55 12.38
CA ALA A 73 -7.50 -9.84 13.78
C ALA A 73 -9.00 -9.71 14.07
N PHE A 74 -9.69 -8.72 13.50
CA PHE A 74 -11.15 -8.58 13.59
C PHE A 74 -11.86 -9.84 13.10
N TRP A 75 -11.53 -10.34 11.91
CA TRP A 75 -12.20 -11.49 11.33
C TRP A 75 -11.95 -12.77 12.13
N MET A 76 -10.71 -13.03 12.55
CA MET A 76 -10.41 -14.17 13.41
C MET A 76 -11.15 -14.09 14.75
N GLY A 77 -11.21 -12.90 15.36
CA GLY A 77 -11.97 -12.67 16.59
C GLY A 77 -13.48 -12.82 16.40
N TRP A 78 -14.02 -12.32 15.29
CA TRP A 78 -15.44 -12.43 14.92
C TRP A 78 -15.84 -13.90 14.71
N GLY A 79 -15.02 -14.64 13.95
CA GLY A 79 -15.26 -16.06 13.66
C GLY A 79 -15.15 -16.91 14.92
N PHE A 80 -14.16 -16.64 15.77
CA PHE A 80 -14.02 -17.30 17.07
C PHE A 80 -15.21 -17.01 17.99
N ALA A 81 -15.66 -15.76 18.08
CA ALA A 81 -16.80 -15.41 18.92
C ALA A 81 -18.11 -16.08 18.47
N HIS A 82 -18.36 -16.19 17.15
CA HIS A 82 -19.53 -16.88 16.63
C HIS A 82 -19.44 -18.40 16.83
N LEU A 83 -18.28 -19.01 16.53
CA LEU A 83 -18.08 -20.44 16.76
C LEU A 83 -18.33 -20.82 18.22
N MET A 84 -17.83 -20.01 19.16
CA MET A 84 -18.01 -20.26 20.60
C MET A 84 -19.44 -20.02 21.07
N TYR A 85 -20.16 -19.08 20.45
CA TYR A 85 -21.58 -18.84 20.73
C TYR A 85 -22.46 -20.00 20.24
N GLU A 86 -22.24 -20.48 19.02
CA GLU A 86 -23.01 -21.57 18.41
C GLU A 86 -22.75 -22.93 19.06
N ALA A 87 -21.52 -23.16 19.56
CA ALA A 87 -21.15 -24.42 20.21
C ALA A 87 -21.70 -24.57 21.65
N ASP A 88 -22.27 -23.52 22.25
CA ASP A 88 -22.67 -23.45 23.68
C ASP A 88 -21.52 -23.75 24.68
N GLU A 89 -20.27 -23.84 24.19
CA GLU A 89 -19.06 -24.14 24.97
C GLU A 89 -18.54 -22.91 25.73
N PHE A 90 -18.94 -21.71 25.31
CA PHE A 90 -18.60 -20.45 25.98
C PHE A 90 -19.87 -19.65 26.23
N THR A 91 -20.46 -19.81 27.42
CA THR A 91 -21.52 -18.91 27.86
C THR A 91 -20.90 -17.53 28.07
N PHE A 92 -21.16 -16.59 27.15
CA PHE A 92 -20.88 -15.19 27.37
C PHE A 92 -21.78 -14.71 28.53
N GLY A 93 -21.31 -14.85 29.76
CA GLY A 93 -22.03 -14.37 30.94
C GLY A 93 -22.25 -12.86 30.85
N GLY A 94 -23.42 -12.39 31.29
CA GLY A 94 -23.80 -10.97 31.23
C GLY A 94 -24.50 -10.57 29.92
N ASP A 95 -24.54 -9.25 29.65
CA ASP A 95 -25.24 -8.69 28.49
C ASP A 95 -24.34 -8.69 27.23
N TYR A 96 -24.25 -9.85 26.59
CA TYR A 96 -23.46 -10.04 25.37
C TYR A 96 -23.88 -9.06 24.25
N SER A 97 -25.17 -8.74 24.14
CA SER A 97 -25.67 -7.83 23.11
C SER A 97 -25.08 -6.42 23.29
N ASN A 98 -25.11 -5.88 24.51
CA ASN A 98 -24.48 -4.59 24.78
C ASN A 98 -22.96 -4.62 24.57
N GLY A 99 -22.30 -5.72 24.93
CA GLY A 99 -20.88 -5.94 24.64
C GLY A 99 -20.57 -5.92 23.13
N LYS A 100 -21.36 -6.62 22.32
CA LYS A 100 -21.25 -6.65 20.85
C LYS A 100 -21.47 -5.27 20.23
N THR A 101 -22.46 -4.52 20.71
CA THR A 101 -22.69 -3.12 20.31
C THR A 101 -21.45 -2.25 20.59
N ALA A 102 -20.92 -2.30 21.81
CA ALA A 102 -19.74 -1.51 22.18
C ALA A 102 -18.51 -1.89 21.35
N TRP A 103 -18.31 -3.18 21.09
CA TRP A 103 -17.25 -3.70 20.24
C TRP A 103 -17.35 -3.17 18.80
N LEU A 104 -18.54 -3.22 18.19
CA LEU A 104 -18.78 -2.68 16.84
C LEU A 104 -18.56 -1.16 16.77
N ILE A 105 -18.95 -0.39 17.79
CA ILE A 105 -18.68 1.05 17.88
C ILE A 105 -17.17 1.31 17.90
N GLN A 106 -16.41 0.53 18.70
CA GLN A 106 -14.96 0.68 18.79
C GLN A 106 -14.27 0.41 17.44
N TRP A 107 -14.72 -0.61 16.69
CA TRP A 107 -14.24 -0.86 15.33
C TRP A 107 -14.64 0.24 14.36
N GLY A 108 -15.84 0.80 14.48
CA GLY A 108 -16.29 1.97 13.71
C GLY A 108 -15.39 3.19 13.92
N LEU A 109 -15.00 3.47 15.17
CA LEU A 109 -14.10 4.57 15.53
C LEU A 109 -12.67 4.35 15.02
N LEU A 110 -12.11 3.14 15.19
CA LEU A 110 -10.80 2.81 14.62
C LEU A 110 -10.80 2.99 13.10
N THR A 111 -11.84 2.48 12.44
CA THR A 111 -12.02 2.61 10.99
C THR A 111 -12.16 4.07 10.57
N PHE A 112 -12.88 4.88 11.34
CA PHE A 112 -13.00 6.32 11.08
C PHE A 112 -11.64 7.02 11.13
N CYS A 113 -10.78 6.68 12.10
CA CYS A 113 -9.41 7.17 12.15
C CYS A 113 -8.60 6.78 10.90
N PHE A 114 -8.70 5.52 10.46
CA PHE A 114 -8.07 5.09 9.21
C PHE A 114 -8.63 5.81 7.98
N TRP A 115 -9.94 6.06 7.94
CA TRP A 115 -10.59 6.82 6.88
C TRP A 115 -10.03 8.24 6.79
N VAL A 116 -9.88 8.95 7.91
CA VAL A 116 -9.26 10.29 7.94
C VAL A 116 -7.84 10.28 7.36
N VAL A 117 -7.03 9.26 7.69
CA VAL A 117 -5.68 9.10 7.12
C VAL A 117 -5.73 8.83 5.61
N SER A 118 -6.73 8.09 5.14
CA SER A 118 -6.91 7.75 3.73
C SER A 118 -7.27 8.94 2.83
N LEU A 119 -7.73 10.06 3.39
CA LEU A 119 -8.04 11.30 2.63
C LEU A 119 -6.82 11.88 1.88
N ARG A 120 -5.60 11.53 2.31
CA ARG A 120 -4.34 11.87 1.62
C ARG A 120 -3.73 10.71 0.84
N LYS A 121 -4.39 9.54 0.83
CA LYS A 121 -3.99 8.37 0.04
C LYS A 121 -4.68 8.46 -1.30
N ASN A 122 -5.66 7.63 -1.61
CA ASN A 122 -6.34 7.63 -2.90
C ASN A 122 -7.86 7.46 -2.72
N VAL A 123 -8.63 7.74 -3.78
CA VAL A 123 -10.11 7.71 -3.74
C VAL A 123 -10.61 6.31 -3.41
N CYS A 124 -9.99 5.27 -3.96
CA CYS A 124 -10.39 3.88 -3.73
C CYS A 124 -10.34 3.51 -2.23
N LEU A 125 -9.20 3.74 -1.57
CA LEU A 125 -9.03 3.47 -0.14
C LEU A 125 -9.94 4.36 0.73
N MET A 126 -10.15 5.61 0.32
CA MET A 126 -11.09 6.51 0.99
C MET A 126 -12.51 5.97 0.97
N LEU A 127 -12.96 5.44 -0.17
CA LEU A 127 -14.29 4.83 -0.28
C LEU A 127 -14.40 3.56 0.57
N VAL A 128 -13.41 2.67 0.50
CA VAL A 128 -13.41 1.42 1.30
C VAL A 128 -13.53 1.72 2.79
N LEU A 129 -12.65 2.56 3.34
CA LEU A 129 -12.61 2.84 4.78
C LEU A 129 -13.79 3.71 5.23
N GLY A 130 -14.26 4.62 4.37
CA GLY A 130 -15.42 5.47 4.68
C GLY A 130 -16.70 4.66 4.77
N LEU A 131 -16.96 3.80 3.78
CA LEU A 131 -18.12 2.91 3.77
C LEU A 131 -18.03 1.89 4.91
N LEU A 132 -16.84 1.35 5.19
CA LEU A 132 -16.64 0.40 6.30
C LEU A 132 -16.93 1.04 7.67
N SER A 133 -16.51 2.29 7.88
CA SER A 133 -16.78 3.00 9.14
C SER A 133 -18.29 3.11 9.39
N TRP A 134 -19.04 3.52 8.36
CA TRP A 134 -20.50 3.56 8.44
C TRP A 134 -21.14 2.18 8.57
N THR A 135 -20.58 1.16 7.94
CA THR A 135 -21.02 -0.23 8.11
C THR A 135 -20.98 -0.64 9.58
N PHE A 136 -19.85 -0.39 10.28
CA PHE A 136 -19.74 -0.72 11.70
C PHE A 136 -20.72 0.04 12.58
N PHE A 137 -20.93 1.33 12.34
CA PHE A 137 -21.90 2.11 13.11
C PHE A 137 -23.34 1.64 12.87
N LEU A 138 -23.68 1.28 11.64
CA LEU A 138 -25.01 0.73 11.32
C LEU A 138 -25.20 -0.68 11.90
N LEU A 139 -24.18 -1.53 11.89
CA LEU A 139 -24.22 -2.85 12.54
C LEU A 139 -24.42 -2.70 14.06
N ALA A 140 -23.72 -1.75 14.69
CA ALA A 140 -23.91 -1.45 16.11
C ALA A 140 -25.34 -0.97 16.40
N ALA A 141 -25.86 -0.05 15.58
CA ALA A 141 -27.22 0.46 15.71
C ALA A 141 -28.27 -0.65 15.49
N ALA A 142 -28.05 -1.55 14.53
CA ALA A 142 -28.91 -2.70 14.28
C ALA A 142 -28.93 -3.64 15.49
N ASN A 143 -27.76 -3.96 16.06
CA ASN A 143 -27.65 -4.83 17.23
C ASN A 143 -28.30 -4.20 18.49
N ALA A 144 -28.11 -2.90 18.70
CA ALA A 144 -28.69 -2.19 19.85
C ALA A 144 -30.22 -2.02 19.75
N SER A 145 -30.74 -1.78 18.54
CA SER A 145 -32.16 -1.54 18.32
C SER A 145 -32.97 -2.81 18.07
N GLY A 146 -32.33 -3.91 17.67
CA GLY A 146 -33.00 -5.11 17.17
C GLY A 146 -33.74 -4.91 15.84
N SER A 147 -33.53 -3.79 15.15
CA SER A 147 -34.27 -3.45 13.93
C SER A 147 -33.72 -4.17 12.70
N ASP A 148 -34.55 -5.04 12.12
CA ASP A 148 -34.24 -5.72 10.85
C ASP A 148 -34.01 -4.74 9.69
N GLY A 149 -34.75 -3.62 9.67
CA GLY A 149 -34.56 -2.57 8.67
C GLY A 149 -33.18 -1.91 8.75
N VAL A 150 -32.69 -1.65 9.97
CA VAL A 150 -31.34 -1.11 10.19
C VAL A 150 -30.28 -2.16 9.86
N LYS A 151 -30.53 -3.43 10.20
CA LYS A 151 -29.65 -4.56 9.84
C LYS A 151 -29.46 -4.66 8.33
N LYS A 152 -30.55 -4.63 7.56
CA LYS A 152 -30.50 -4.65 6.08
C LYS A 152 -29.79 -3.42 5.51
N ALA A 153 -29.98 -2.25 6.10
CA ALA A 153 -29.26 -1.04 5.70
C ALA A 153 -27.74 -1.16 5.96
N ALA A 154 -27.35 -1.73 7.11
CA ALA A 154 -25.96 -2.05 7.43
C ALA A 154 -25.39 -3.04 6.39
N GLY A 155 -26.15 -4.10 6.08
CA GLY A 155 -25.87 -5.07 5.04
C GLY A 155 -25.57 -4.42 3.68
N ALA A 156 -26.44 -3.50 3.24
CA ALA A 156 -26.28 -2.82 1.95
C ALA A 156 -25.01 -1.94 1.90
N ILE A 157 -24.73 -1.16 2.94
CA ILE A 157 -23.52 -0.32 3.00
C ILE A 157 -22.24 -1.18 3.11
N GLY A 158 -22.29 -2.28 3.86
CA GLY A 158 -21.17 -3.23 3.92
C GLY A 158 -20.96 -3.97 2.60
N PHE A 159 -22.01 -4.28 1.85
CA PHE A 159 -21.89 -4.85 0.52
C PHE A 159 -21.21 -3.88 -0.46
N LEU A 160 -21.57 -2.58 -0.41
CA LEU A 160 -20.86 -1.55 -1.17
C LEU A 160 -19.40 -1.40 -0.75
N THR A 161 -19.12 -1.54 0.55
CA THR A 161 -17.74 -1.60 1.09
C THR A 161 -16.95 -2.75 0.45
N ALA A 162 -17.55 -3.94 0.39
CA ALA A 162 -16.93 -5.13 -0.19
C ALA A 162 -16.64 -4.95 -1.69
N ILE A 163 -17.60 -4.40 -2.46
CA ILE A 163 -17.40 -4.06 -3.88
C ILE A 163 -16.26 -3.06 -4.04
N ALA A 164 -16.21 -2.01 -3.22
CA ALA A 164 -15.13 -1.02 -3.28
C ALA A 164 -13.76 -1.66 -3.02
N ALA A 165 -13.66 -2.59 -2.05
CA ALA A 165 -12.42 -3.30 -1.76
C ALA A 165 -11.98 -4.21 -2.92
N TRP A 166 -12.94 -4.94 -3.50
CA TRP A 166 -12.75 -5.74 -4.71
C TRP A 166 -12.24 -4.90 -5.89
N TYR A 167 -12.91 -3.80 -6.17
CA TYR A 167 -12.50 -2.87 -7.22
C TYR A 167 -11.08 -2.34 -6.96
N THR A 168 -10.78 -1.96 -5.72
CA THR A 168 -9.44 -1.45 -5.36
C THR A 168 -8.37 -2.50 -5.62
N ALA A 169 -8.61 -3.76 -5.22
CA ALA A 169 -7.67 -4.85 -5.46
C ALA A 169 -7.46 -5.12 -6.96
N MET A 170 -8.55 -5.16 -7.75
CA MET A 170 -8.45 -5.35 -9.20
C MET A 170 -7.76 -4.17 -9.89
N ALA A 171 -8.04 -2.94 -9.45
CA ALA A 171 -7.36 -1.76 -9.96
C ALA A 171 -5.85 -1.81 -9.71
N GLU A 172 -5.42 -2.34 -8.55
CA GLU A 172 -4.00 -2.51 -8.27
C GLU A 172 -3.37 -3.58 -9.17
N ILE A 173 -3.96 -4.79 -9.24
CA ILE A 173 -3.43 -5.89 -10.06
C ILE A 173 -3.39 -5.50 -11.54
N VAL A 174 -4.48 -4.98 -12.09
CA VAL A 174 -4.58 -4.64 -13.52
C VAL A 174 -3.58 -3.54 -13.89
N ASN A 175 -3.44 -2.50 -13.06
CA ASN A 175 -2.49 -1.42 -13.35
C ASN A 175 -1.03 -1.89 -13.21
N GLU A 176 -0.75 -2.81 -12.29
CA GLU A 176 0.57 -3.42 -12.11
C GLU A 176 0.93 -4.33 -13.30
N GLU A 177 0.07 -5.29 -13.64
CA GLU A 177 0.28 -6.24 -14.74
C GLU A 177 0.34 -5.58 -16.12
N TRP A 178 -0.42 -4.50 -16.33
CA TRP A 178 -0.43 -3.77 -17.60
C TRP A 178 0.58 -2.61 -17.64
N GLY A 179 1.31 -2.37 -16.55
CA GLY A 179 2.36 -1.34 -16.47
C GLY A 179 1.88 0.10 -16.71
N ARG A 180 0.58 0.35 -16.64
CA ARG A 180 -0.03 1.67 -16.89
C ARG A 180 -1.32 1.84 -16.10
N HIS A 181 -1.68 3.10 -15.82
CA HIS A 181 -2.93 3.42 -15.12
C HIS A 181 -4.14 3.26 -16.04
N VAL A 182 -4.80 2.10 -15.99
CA VAL A 182 -6.03 1.82 -16.73
C VAL A 182 -7.27 2.00 -15.87
N LEU A 183 -7.27 1.42 -14.67
CA LEU A 183 -8.37 1.57 -13.73
C LEU A 183 -8.16 2.82 -12.84
N PRO A 184 -9.14 3.74 -12.79
CA PRO A 184 -9.00 5.00 -12.06
C PRO A 184 -9.14 4.84 -10.54
N GLY A 185 -8.77 5.89 -9.81
CA GLY A 185 -9.04 6.04 -8.37
C GLY A 185 -7.86 5.72 -7.44
N LEU A 186 -6.79 5.10 -7.94
CA LEU A 186 -5.56 4.81 -7.18
C LEU A 186 -4.56 5.98 -7.11
N ARG A 187 -4.80 7.07 -7.86
CA ARG A 187 -3.94 8.25 -7.82
C ARG A 187 -4.06 8.96 -6.47
N PRO A 188 -2.96 9.53 -5.96
CA PRO A 188 -3.00 10.31 -4.73
C PRO A 188 -4.00 11.47 -4.79
N LEU A 189 -4.86 11.59 -3.78
CA LEU A 189 -5.85 12.68 -3.66
C LEU A 189 -5.19 14.04 -3.47
N HIS A 190 -4.11 14.05 -2.68
CA HIS A 190 -3.24 15.19 -2.54
C HIS A 190 -1.93 14.83 -3.22
N ALA A 191 -1.59 15.53 -4.30
CA ALA A 191 -0.22 15.48 -4.80
C ALA A 191 0.70 15.91 -3.64
N PRO A 192 1.81 15.18 -3.36
CA PRO A 192 2.82 15.74 -2.48
C PRO A 192 3.15 17.14 -3.00
N GLU A 193 3.24 18.11 -2.10
CA GLU A 193 3.59 19.50 -2.41
C GLU A 193 4.69 19.48 -3.47
N ARG A 194 4.45 20.16 -4.60
CA ARG A 194 5.33 20.09 -5.79
C ARG A 194 6.73 20.48 -5.33
N ILE A 195 7.58 19.49 -5.05
CA ILE A 195 8.96 19.76 -4.68
C ILE A 195 9.57 20.33 -5.95
N ALA A 196 9.83 21.64 -5.95
CA ALA A 196 10.46 22.29 -7.07
C ALA A 196 11.79 21.58 -7.34
N ILE A 197 11.91 20.99 -8.53
CA ILE A 197 13.15 20.34 -8.94
C ILE A 197 14.10 21.45 -9.38
N SER A 198 15.07 21.71 -8.50
CA SER A 198 16.19 22.61 -8.77
C SER A 198 17.50 21.93 -8.39
N LYS A 199 18.62 22.42 -8.93
CA LYS A 199 19.96 21.98 -8.58
C LYS A 199 20.17 21.92 -7.06
N ASP A 200 19.79 22.98 -6.34
CA ASP A 200 19.87 23.06 -4.87
C ASP A 200 19.00 22.01 -4.16
N SER A 201 17.81 21.71 -4.71
CA SER A 201 16.92 20.71 -4.13
C SER A 201 17.53 19.30 -4.20
N ILE A 202 18.29 19.02 -5.26
CA ILE A 202 18.95 17.73 -5.48
C ILE A 202 20.14 17.56 -4.53
N ILE A 203 20.96 18.61 -4.39
CA ILE A 203 22.10 18.62 -3.47
C ILE A 203 21.64 18.40 -2.03
N LYS A 204 20.58 19.09 -1.59
CA LYS A 204 20.00 18.93 -0.25
C LYS A 204 19.41 17.53 0.00
N ARG A 205 19.14 16.78 -1.06
CA ARG A 205 18.56 15.43 -1.05
C ARG A 205 19.59 14.35 -1.34
N ALA A 206 20.86 14.71 -1.34
CA ALA A 206 21.96 13.79 -1.53
C ALA A 206 22.74 13.60 -0.23
N ASP A 207 23.14 12.36 0.05
CA ASP A 207 24.02 12.02 1.17
C ASP A 207 25.15 11.12 0.66
N TYR A 208 26.37 11.36 1.09
CA TYR A 208 27.54 10.61 0.61
C TYR A 208 28.27 9.92 1.77
N ASP A 209 28.41 8.61 1.66
CA ASP A 209 29.23 7.82 2.58
C ASP A 209 30.63 7.57 1.98
N SER A 210 31.62 8.26 2.51
CA SER A 210 33.02 8.15 2.07
C SER A 210 33.64 6.78 2.33
N LYS A 211 33.13 6.00 3.30
CA LYS A 211 33.67 4.67 3.60
C LYS A 211 33.32 3.66 2.52
N SER A 212 32.05 3.64 2.10
CA SER A 212 31.56 2.75 1.05
C SER A 212 31.63 3.36 -0.35
N LYS A 213 32.03 4.63 -0.47
CA LYS A 213 31.96 5.43 -1.70
C LYS A 213 30.56 5.42 -2.33
N THR A 214 29.54 5.47 -1.48
CA THR A 214 28.13 5.38 -1.89
C THR A 214 27.43 6.72 -1.77
N LEU A 215 26.87 7.18 -2.88
CA LEU A 215 26.00 8.32 -2.98
C LEU A 215 24.53 7.88 -2.90
N PHE A 216 23.81 8.41 -1.93
CA PHE A 216 22.39 8.20 -1.72
C PHE A 216 21.60 9.41 -2.23
N LEU A 217 20.67 9.20 -3.17
CA LEU A 217 19.84 10.23 -3.76
C LEU A 217 18.37 10.04 -3.35
N GLN A 218 17.79 11.01 -2.67
CA GLN A 218 16.41 10.97 -2.14
C GLN A 218 15.42 11.66 -3.09
N PHE A 219 15.09 10.99 -4.20
CA PHE A 219 14.18 11.52 -5.22
C PHE A 219 12.70 11.34 -4.88
N ARG A 220 12.39 10.77 -3.72
CA ARG A 220 11.02 10.51 -3.29
C ARG A 220 10.07 11.69 -3.50
N GLY A 221 8.94 11.41 -4.16
CA GLY A 221 7.86 12.36 -4.40
C GLY A 221 8.13 13.39 -5.50
N MET A 222 9.27 13.29 -6.22
CA MET A 222 9.58 14.21 -7.32
C MET A 222 8.63 14.00 -8.50
N GLN A 223 8.20 15.10 -9.10
CA GLN A 223 7.41 15.09 -10.33
C GLN A 223 8.24 15.68 -11.47
N ILE A 224 8.89 14.79 -12.21
CA ILE A 224 9.74 15.14 -13.36
C ILE A 224 8.82 15.29 -14.56
N LYS A 225 8.62 16.54 -14.99
CA LYS A 225 7.59 16.89 -15.99
C LYS A 225 8.17 17.63 -17.19
N THR A 226 9.34 18.24 -17.04
CA THR A 226 9.93 19.13 -18.03
C THR A 226 11.40 18.79 -18.26
N ARG A 227 11.93 19.18 -19.42
CA ARG A 227 13.37 19.11 -19.70
C ARG A 227 14.22 19.88 -18.69
N GLN A 228 13.68 20.97 -18.14
CA GLN A 228 14.36 21.76 -17.12
C GLN A 228 14.51 20.98 -15.81
N ASP A 229 13.53 20.15 -15.45
CA ASP A 229 13.64 19.23 -14.30
C ASP A 229 14.78 18.21 -14.52
N VAL A 230 14.86 17.63 -15.72
CA VAL A 230 15.92 16.68 -16.10
C VAL A 230 17.31 17.32 -16.00
N LEU A 231 17.45 18.54 -16.51
CA LEU A 231 18.70 19.31 -16.43
C LEU A 231 19.08 19.63 -14.99
N ALA A 232 18.12 20.09 -14.17
CA ALA A 232 18.36 20.38 -12.76
C ALA A 232 18.79 19.13 -11.96
N ILE A 233 18.22 17.96 -12.26
CA ILE A 233 18.66 16.67 -11.70
C ILE A 233 20.10 16.38 -12.09
N LYS A 234 20.42 16.47 -13.39
CA LYS A 234 21.78 16.23 -13.90
C LYS A 234 22.81 17.11 -13.20
N GLU A 235 22.58 18.42 -13.21
CA GLU A 235 23.50 19.41 -12.63
C GLU A 235 23.69 19.19 -11.13
N GLY A 236 22.61 18.92 -10.40
CA GLY A 236 22.66 18.66 -8.97
C GLY A 236 23.45 17.39 -8.64
N VAL A 237 23.19 16.29 -9.36
CA VAL A 237 23.92 15.03 -9.14
C VAL A 237 25.41 15.17 -9.48
N GLU A 238 25.73 15.81 -10.62
CA GLU A 238 27.12 16.05 -11.00
C GLU A 238 27.87 16.90 -9.97
N GLU A 239 27.24 17.94 -9.41
CA GLU A 239 27.85 18.77 -8.38
C GLU A 239 28.10 17.99 -7.10
N VAL A 240 27.14 17.18 -6.65
CA VAL A 240 27.32 16.34 -5.47
C VAL A 240 28.50 15.39 -5.69
N ILE A 241 28.56 14.70 -6.83
CA ILE A 241 29.66 13.77 -7.14
C ILE A 241 31.00 14.52 -7.16
N LYS A 242 31.09 15.68 -7.83
CA LYS A 242 32.31 16.50 -7.84
C LYS A 242 32.75 16.90 -6.44
N SER A 243 31.81 17.25 -5.56
CA SER A 243 32.11 17.63 -4.17
C SER A 243 32.61 16.46 -3.30
N THR A 244 32.37 15.20 -3.69
CA THR A 244 32.93 14.04 -2.98
C THR A 244 34.44 13.89 -3.17
N GLY A 245 35.01 14.47 -4.23
CA GLY A 245 36.40 14.27 -4.65
C GLY A 245 36.68 12.94 -5.36
N GLU A 246 35.68 12.06 -5.49
CA GLU A 246 35.81 10.81 -6.24
C GLU A 246 35.53 11.01 -7.73
N SER A 247 36.23 10.26 -8.58
CA SER A 247 35.94 10.23 -10.02
C SER A 247 34.69 9.43 -10.34
N ARG A 248 34.42 8.36 -9.57
CA ARG A 248 33.22 7.52 -9.70
C ARG A 248 32.76 7.00 -8.34
N VAL A 249 31.44 6.86 -8.17
CA VAL A 249 30.79 6.44 -6.91
C VAL A 249 29.76 5.33 -7.14
N HIS A 250 29.48 4.52 -6.12
CA HIS A 250 28.27 3.69 -6.10
C HIS A 250 27.06 4.59 -5.86
N VAL A 251 25.94 4.34 -6.54
CA VAL A 251 24.74 5.19 -6.42
C VAL A 251 23.55 4.36 -5.96
N VAL A 252 22.82 4.88 -4.99
CA VAL A 252 21.54 4.35 -4.52
C VAL A 252 20.49 5.45 -4.61
N VAL A 253 19.39 5.20 -5.30
CA VAL A 253 18.34 6.23 -5.51
C VAL A 253 17.00 5.75 -4.95
N ASP A 254 16.38 6.56 -4.08
CA ASP A 254 15.00 6.36 -3.60
C ASP A 254 14.01 6.98 -4.58
N TYR A 255 13.27 6.15 -5.30
CA TYR A 255 12.28 6.56 -6.29
C TYR A 255 10.83 6.44 -5.80
N ALA A 256 10.59 6.25 -4.51
CA ALA A 256 9.23 6.16 -3.97
C ALA A 256 8.39 7.39 -4.39
N ASP A 257 7.21 7.14 -4.96
CA ASP A 257 6.27 8.20 -5.40
C ASP A 257 6.82 9.19 -6.45
N VAL A 258 7.88 8.81 -7.20
CA VAL A 258 8.37 9.63 -8.32
C VAL A 258 7.41 9.51 -9.51
N VAL A 259 7.00 10.64 -10.07
CA VAL A 259 6.21 10.73 -11.30
C VAL A 259 7.12 11.21 -12.43
N LEU A 260 7.21 10.43 -13.50
CA LEU A 260 7.91 10.76 -14.74
C LEU A 260 6.85 10.86 -15.85
N LEU A 261 6.75 11.99 -16.55
CA LEU A 261 5.84 12.08 -17.71
C LEU A 261 6.47 11.38 -18.93
N ASP A 262 5.65 10.66 -19.69
CA ASP A 262 6.09 9.88 -20.86
C ASP A 262 6.84 10.75 -21.88
N ASP A 263 6.37 11.98 -22.10
CA ASP A 263 6.96 12.96 -23.06
C ASP A 263 8.42 13.31 -22.76
N ILE A 264 8.86 13.18 -21.50
CA ILE A 264 10.24 13.50 -21.07
C ILE A 264 11.01 12.24 -20.64
N ALA A 265 10.42 11.06 -20.73
CA ALA A 265 11.03 9.83 -20.26
C ALA A 265 12.33 9.51 -21.02
N SER A 266 12.36 9.72 -22.35
CA SER A 266 13.56 9.55 -23.16
C SER A 266 14.70 10.47 -22.70
N ASP A 267 14.42 11.78 -22.57
CA ASP A 267 15.40 12.78 -22.13
C ASP A 267 15.96 12.43 -20.75
N TYR A 268 15.11 11.93 -19.85
CA TYR A 268 15.51 11.47 -18.52
C TYR A 268 16.44 10.24 -18.58
N TRP A 269 16.12 9.25 -19.41
CA TRP A 269 16.96 8.05 -19.55
C TRP A 269 18.31 8.33 -20.20
N ASP A 270 18.35 9.21 -21.19
CA ASP A 270 19.61 9.66 -21.80
C ASP A 270 20.52 10.35 -20.78
N MET A 271 19.93 11.19 -19.93
CA MET A 271 20.63 11.82 -18.82
C MET A 271 21.18 10.79 -17.82
N VAL A 272 20.36 9.80 -17.40
CA VAL A 272 20.79 8.74 -16.47
C VAL A 272 21.92 7.89 -17.09
N ASN A 273 21.83 7.54 -18.37
CA ASN A 273 22.88 6.82 -19.09
C ASN A 273 24.19 7.60 -19.12
N GLY A 274 24.12 8.92 -19.36
CA GLY A 274 25.27 9.81 -19.29
C GLY A 274 25.93 9.81 -17.91
N LEU A 275 25.13 9.90 -16.83
CA LEU A 275 25.65 9.82 -15.46
C LEU A 275 26.26 8.46 -15.14
N GLN A 276 25.64 7.37 -15.58
CA GLN A 276 26.13 6.01 -15.38
C GLN A 276 27.51 5.79 -16.02
N ASN A 277 27.64 6.18 -17.28
CA ASN A 277 28.87 5.98 -18.03
C ASN A 277 30.05 6.80 -17.48
N ASN A 278 29.76 8.03 -17.03
CA ASN A 278 30.80 8.96 -16.62
C ASN A 278 31.16 8.86 -15.13
N TYR A 279 30.18 8.57 -14.26
CA TYR A 279 30.35 8.76 -12.82
C TYR A 279 29.99 7.54 -11.96
N TYR A 280 29.24 6.55 -12.44
CA TYR A 280 28.73 5.50 -11.54
C TYR A 280 29.61 4.25 -11.60
N LEU A 281 30.02 3.73 -10.44
CA LEU A 281 30.63 2.39 -10.31
C LEU A 281 29.55 1.31 -10.35
N SER A 282 28.41 1.58 -9.72
CA SER A 282 27.17 0.81 -9.83
C SER A 282 25.99 1.70 -9.50
N ALA A 283 24.79 1.30 -9.91
CA ALA A 283 23.55 1.98 -9.58
C ALA A 283 22.53 0.99 -9.02
N LYS A 284 21.86 1.36 -7.92
CA LYS A 284 20.79 0.59 -7.30
C LYS A 284 19.56 1.48 -7.11
N ARG A 285 18.39 0.92 -7.41
CA ARG A 285 17.11 1.57 -7.18
C ARG A 285 16.51 1.06 -5.88
N PHE A 286 16.03 1.96 -5.03
CA PHE A 286 15.33 1.63 -3.79
C PHE A 286 13.90 2.18 -3.85
N HIS A 287 12.92 1.36 -3.47
CA HIS A 287 11.57 1.79 -3.12
C HIS A 287 11.39 1.49 -1.63
N ILE A 288 11.31 2.52 -0.78
CA ILE A 288 10.83 2.36 0.60
C ILE A 288 9.59 3.24 0.72
N SER A 289 8.41 2.68 0.93
CA SER A 289 7.27 3.48 1.41
C SER A 289 7.58 3.98 2.84
N SER A 290 7.35 5.29 3.07
CA SER A 290 7.37 6.14 4.30
C SER A 290 7.61 5.48 5.68
N PHE A 291 8.38 5.96 6.68
CA PHE A 291 8.90 7.29 7.08
C PHE A 291 9.98 7.05 8.17
N GLY A 292 11.03 7.88 8.26
CA GLY A 292 12.21 7.61 9.12
C GLY A 292 12.16 8.16 10.55
N THR A 293 12.88 7.50 11.46
CA THR A 293 13.58 8.11 12.62
C THR A 293 14.83 7.29 12.96
N ASN A 294 16.01 7.92 12.86
CA ASN A 294 17.38 7.53 13.31
C ASN A 294 17.95 6.11 13.08
N LYS A 295 17.14 5.09 12.77
CA LYS A 295 17.57 3.69 12.58
C LYS A 295 17.90 3.37 11.12
N SER A 296 17.44 4.19 10.16
CA SER A 296 17.72 4.06 8.73
C SER A 296 19.17 4.37 8.34
N ARG A 297 19.94 5.05 9.21
CA ARG A 297 21.40 5.25 9.03
C ARG A 297 22.22 3.96 9.20
N ASN A 298 21.71 2.98 9.95
CA ASN A 298 22.45 1.74 10.21
C ASN A 298 22.21 0.68 9.12
N LEU A 299 21.04 0.68 8.47
CA LEU A 299 20.78 -0.22 7.33
C LEU A 299 21.53 0.18 6.05
N MET A 300 22.07 1.41 5.99
CA MET A 300 22.97 1.85 4.91
C MET A 300 24.42 1.33 5.09
N ARG A 301 24.76 0.77 6.26
CA ARG A 301 26.16 0.39 6.61
C ARG A 301 26.47 -1.10 6.52
N ASP A 302 25.45 -1.98 6.48
CA ASP A 302 25.68 -3.42 6.40
C ASP A 302 25.64 -3.89 4.94
N PRO A 303 26.70 -4.57 4.44
CA PRO A 303 26.75 -5.10 3.10
C PRO A 303 25.89 -6.37 3.04
N VAL A 304 24.58 -6.22 2.98
CA VAL A 304 23.70 -7.32 2.56
C VAL A 304 23.79 -7.40 1.04
N GLU A 305 24.27 -8.53 0.53
CA GLU A 305 24.31 -8.88 -0.88
C GLU A 305 23.00 -8.49 -1.59
N LEU A 306 23.07 -7.47 -2.42
CA LEU A 306 21.95 -6.99 -3.22
C LEU A 306 22.42 -6.90 -4.67
N LEU A 307 22.09 -7.98 -5.38
CA LEU A 307 22.12 -8.29 -6.81
C LEU A 307 22.80 -7.26 -7.72
N LEU A 308 23.96 -7.68 -8.24
CA LEU A 308 24.71 -7.04 -9.31
C LEU A 308 23.95 -7.18 -10.64
N TYR A 309 23.61 -6.07 -11.29
CA TYR A 309 23.31 -6.09 -12.72
C TYR A 309 24.63 -6.14 -13.49
N ARG A 310 25.09 -7.34 -13.85
CA ARG A 310 26.17 -7.51 -14.83
C ARG A 310 25.53 -7.42 -16.23
N GLY A 311 25.90 -6.39 -16.97
CA GLY A 311 25.43 -6.17 -18.33
C GLY A 311 25.80 -7.30 -19.28
N ARG A 312 24.88 -7.60 -20.20
CA ARG A 312 25.23 -7.97 -21.58
C ARG A 312 24.73 -6.86 -22.48
N THR A 313 25.68 -6.36 -23.27
CA THR A 313 25.57 -5.46 -24.40
C THR A 313 24.37 -5.77 -25.30
N GLY A 314 23.65 -4.72 -25.71
CA GLY A 314 22.67 -4.79 -26.80
C GLY A 314 21.61 -3.71 -26.66
N ILE A 315 21.79 -2.59 -27.35
CA ILE A 315 20.72 -1.64 -27.60
C ILE A 315 19.74 -2.30 -28.58
N ASP A 316 18.49 -2.51 -28.17
CA ASP A 316 17.30 -2.39 -29.03
C ASP A 316 16.12 -1.87 -28.18
N PRO A 317 15.67 -0.62 -28.40
CA PRO A 317 14.51 -0.03 -27.72
C PRO A 317 13.14 -0.41 -28.31
N SER A 318 13.05 -1.43 -29.17
CA SER A 318 11.80 -1.74 -29.87
C SER A 318 11.62 -3.22 -30.17
N GLY A 319 11.09 -3.97 -29.20
CA GLY A 319 10.53 -5.30 -29.48
C GLY A 319 10.60 -6.24 -28.29
N ILE A 320 9.43 -6.60 -27.77
CA ILE A 320 8.96 -7.99 -27.56
C ILE A 320 7.63 -7.87 -26.81
N VAL A 321 6.57 -7.72 -27.62
CA VAL A 321 5.40 -8.58 -27.45
C VAL A 321 5.81 -9.91 -28.07
N LYS A 322 5.83 -10.98 -27.27
CA LYS A 322 5.40 -12.36 -27.62
C LYS A 322 5.81 -13.37 -26.54
N SER A 323 4.80 -14.09 -26.04
CA SER A 323 4.73 -15.51 -25.63
C SER A 323 6.06 -16.22 -25.31
N VAL A 324 6.22 -16.88 -24.17
CA VAL A 324 5.40 -17.99 -23.62
C VAL A 324 5.36 -17.92 -22.10
#